data_AF-A0A1S1NDD0-F1
#
_entry.id   AF-A0A1S1NDD0-F1
#
_cell.length_a   1.000
_cell.length_b   1.000
_cell.length_c   1.000
_cell.angle_alpha   90.00
_cell.angle_beta   90.00
_cell.angle_gamma   90.00
#
_symmetry.space_group_name_H-M   'P 1'
#
loop_
_entity.id
_entity.type
_entity.pdbx_description
1 polymer ?
#
loop_
_entity_poly.entity_id
_entity_poly.type
_entity_poly.pdbx_seq_one_letter_code
_entity_poly.pdbx_strand_id
1 'polypeptide(L)'
;MNKILATSLLALGLFSTSSLAASDGSLKYSYSYVYLKCQSASCDGAVTRWHKMEVFYKQAGGIPPHNEVRVYWNKNEPADIAEGRYFAHTNGDFCPDGSRMTAKWIIGSDFRPTAAIATDCSGQEHTYSVHEFHF
;
A
#
# COMPACT_ATOMS: atom_id res chain seq x y z
N MET A 1 -37.36 48.41 -14.06
CA MET A 1 -38.05 47.36 -13.30
C MET A 1 -37.40 46.03 -13.66
N ASN A 2 -36.77 45.42 -12.66
CA ASN A 2 -36.02 44.17 -12.73
C ASN A 2 -36.92 42.95 -12.94
N LYS A 3 -36.38 41.91 -13.59
CA LYS A 3 -36.18 40.57 -12.99
C LYS A 3 -35.53 39.64 -14.03
N ILE A 4 -34.20 39.47 -13.92
CA ILE A 4 -33.47 38.36 -14.52
C ILE A 4 -33.56 37.20 -13.52
N LEU A 5 -34.16 36.09 -13.93
CA LEU A 5 -34.26 34.88 -13.13
C LEU A 5 -33.04 34.01 -13.44
N ALA A 6 -32.02 34.10 -12.60
CA ALA A 6 -30.86 33.19 -12.63
C ALA A 6 -31.20 31.93 -11.83
N THR A 7 -31.52 30.84 -12.52
CA THR A 7 -31.67 29.51 -11.93
C THR A 7 -30.29 28.90 -11.69
N SER A 8 -29.80 29.03 -10.47
CA SER A 8 -28.65 28.27 -9.97
C SER A 8 -29.11 26.83 -9.68
N LEU A 9 -28.73 25.89 -10.54
CA LEU A 9 -28.86 24.46 -10.25
C LEU A 9 -27.77 24.06 -9.26
N LEU A 10 -28.22 23.68 -8.07
CA LEU A 10 -27.41 23.11 -6.99
C LEU A 10 -26.55 21.94 -7.49
N ALA A 11 -25.28 21.99 -7.12
CA ALA A 11 -24.33 20.91 -7.23
C ALA A 11 -24.75 19.70 -6.37
N LEU A 12 -24.83 18.51 -6.99
CA LEU A 12 -24.62 17.25 -6.28
C LEU A 12 -23.24 16.72 -6.67
N GLY A 13 -22.22 17.13 -5.93
CA GLY A 13 -20.94 16.45 -5.90
C GLY A 13 -21.11 15.14 -5.15
N LEU A 14 -21.18 14.02 -5.88
CA LEU A 14 -21.01 12.69 -5.32
C LEU A 14 -19.54 12.53 -4.88
N PHE A 15 -19.25 12.87 -3.63
CA PHE A 15 -18.02 12.47 -2.98
C PHE A 15 -18.04 10.95 -2.76
N SER A 16 -17.50 10.20 -3.73
CA SER A 16 -17.16 8.79 -3.52
C SER A 16 -15.77 8.72 -2.89
N THR A 17 -15.67 8.97 -1.59
CA THR A 17 -14.43 8.74 -0.84
C THR A 17 -14.55 7.48 0.00
N SER A 18 -13.91 6.41 -0.52
CA SER A 18 -13.17 5.39 0.22
C SER A 18 -13.91 4.63 1.34
N SER A 19 -14.69 3.63 0.97
CA SER A 19 -15.21 2.61 1.91
C SER A 19 -14.27 1.40 2.12
N LEU A 20 -13.19 1.25 1.34
CA LEU A 20 -12.26 0.11 1.45
C LEU A 20 -11.41 0.15 2.74
N ALA A 21 -11.02 1.33 3.21
CA ALA A 21 -10.15 1.45 4.39
C ALA A 21 -10.83 1.03 5.71
N ALA A 22 -12.17 1.04 5.79
CA ALA A 22 -12.89 0.72 7.03
C ALA A 22 -12.82 -0.77 7.40
N SER A 23 -12.66 -1.68 6.42
CA SER A 23 -12.53 -3.13 6.65
C SER A 23 -11.09 -3.60 6.92
N ASP A 24 -10.11 -2.73 6.67
CA ASP A 24 -8.68 -3.06 6.76
C ASP A 24 -8.08 -2.79 8.14
N GLY A 25 -8.91 -2.36 9.08
CA GLY A 25 -8.51 -2.06 10.45
C GLY A 25 -8.09 -0.60 10.63
N SER A 26 -7.26 -0.34 11.63
CA SER A 26 -6.84 1.02 11.98
C SER A 26 -5.59 1.44 11.21
N LEU A 27 -5.60 2.62 10.59
CA LEU A 27 -4.41 3.24 10.02
C LEU A 27 -3.37 3.47 11.13
N LYS A 28 -2.16 2.94 10.95
CA LYS A 28 -1.05 3.06 11.91
C LYS A 28 0.10 3.92 11.41
N TYR A 29 0.33 3.91 10.10
CA TYR A 29 1.35 4.72 9.46
C TYR A 29 0.84 5.24 8.11
N SER A 30 1.16 6.50 7.81
CA SER A 30 0.89 7.13 6.52
C SER A 30 1.98 8.14 6.22
N TYR A 31 2.59 8.04 5.04
CA TYR A 31 3.59 9.00 4.58
C TYR A 31 3.50 9.19 3.07
N SER A 32 3.56 10.44 2.62
CA SER A 32 3.29 10.81 1.22
C SER A 32 4.45 10.52 0.27
N TYR A 33 5.68 10.51 0.78
CA TYR A 33 6.89 10.48 -0.04
C TYR A 33 7.78 9.29 0.34
N VAL A 34 7.31 8.08 0.07
CA VAL A 34 8.09 6.85 0.29
C VAL A 34 8.66 6.34 -1.02
N TYR A 35 9.96 6.07 -1.04
CA TYR A 35 10.63 5.35 -2.13
C TYR A 35 11.34 4.10 -1.63
N LEU A 36 11.58 3.18 -2.55
CA LEU A 36 12.33 1.97 -2.32
C LEU A 36 13.70 2.09 -2.98
N LYS A 37 14.74 1.71 -2.27
CA LYS A 37 16.08 1.51 -2.82
C LYS A 37 16.36 0.02 -2.89
N CYS A 38 16.65 -0.46 -4.09
CA CYS A 38 16.94 -1.86 -4.32
C CYS A 38 18.31 -2.23 -3.73
N GLN A 39 18.37 -3.37 -3.05
CA GLN A 39 19.56 -3.90 -2.37
C GLN A 39 20.07 -5.17 -3.05
N SER A 40 19.27 -5.80 -3.92
CA SER A 40 19.70 -6.95 -4.71
C SER A 40 20.71 -6.55 -5.80
N ALA A 41 21.58 -7.47 -6.18
CA ALA A 41 22.52 -7.25 -7.29
C ALA A 41 21.83 -7.12 -8.66
N SER A 42 20.62 -7.68 -8.79
CA SER A 42 19.79 -7.69 -10.01
C SER A 42 19.36 -6.30 -10.51
N CYS A 43 19.44 -5.28 -9.65
CA CYS A 43 18.84 -3.96 -9.88
C CYS A 43 19.83 -2.81 -9.63
N ASP A 44 21.11 -3.11 -9.38
CA ASP A 44 22.23 -2.15 -9.26
C ASP A 44 21.91 -0.86 -8.47
N GLY A 45 21.27 -1.02 -7.30
CA GLY A 45 20.95 0.10 -6.43
C GLY A 45 19.84 1.04 -6.92
N ALA A 46 19.06 0.62 -7.93
CA ALA A 46 17.97 1.40 -8.50
C ALA A 46 16.98 1.88 -7.42
N VAL A 47 16.46 3.10 -7.64
CA VAL A 47 15.52 3.77 -6.75
C VAL A 47 14.18 3.95 -7.44
N THR A 48 13.09 3.62 -6.75
CA THR A 48 11.73 3.81 -7.28
C THR A 48 11.31 5.27 -7.23
N ARG A 49 10.21 5.59 -7.91
CA ARG A 49 9.52 6.87 -7.70
C ARG A 49 8.93 6.94 -6.29
N TRP A 50 8.62 8.16 -5.87
CA TRP A 50 7.90 8.42 -4.62
C TRP A 50 6.42 8.09 -4.76
N HIS A 51 5.90 7.36 -3.80
CA HIS A 51 4.47 7.07 -3.68
C HIS A 51 4.02 7.25 -2.23
N LYS A 52 2.73 7.56 -2.05
CA LYS A 52 2.10 7.50 -0.74
C LYS A 52 2.12 6.05 -0.26
N MET A 53 2.47 5.86 1.00
CA MET A 53 2.38 4.60 1.70
C MET A 53 1.39 4.70 2.84
N GLU A 54 0.57 3.66 3.01
CA GLU A 54 -0.35 3.52 4.14
C GLU A 54 -0.24 2.11 4.71
N VAL A 55 -0.21 2.02 6.03
CA VAL A 55 -0.14 0.75 6.76
C VAL A 55 -1.29 0.68 7.73
N PHE A 56 -2.10 -0.36 7.59
CA PHE A 56 -3.21 -0.65 8.46
C PHE A 56 -2.92 -1.88 9.32
N TYR A 57 -3.44 -1.86 10.53
CA TYR A 57 -3.40 -3.00 11.44
C TYR A 57 -4.82 -3.47 11.71
N LYS A 58 -5.08 -4.71 11.34
CA LYS A 58 -6.34 -5.41 11.56
C LYS A 58 -6.14 -6.49 12.61
N GLN A 59 -6.98 -6.46 13.63
CA GLN A 59 -7.11 -7.57 14.56
C GLN A 59 -8.29 -8.43 14.10
N ALA A 60 -8.03 -9.67 13.73
CA ALA A 60 -9.02 -10.63 13.29
C ALA A 60 -9.20 -11.70 14.38
N GLY A 61 -10.41 -11.87 14.90
CA GLY A 61 -10.74 -13.04 15.71
C GLY A 61 -10.73 -14.30 14.83
N GLY A 62 -10.27 -15.45 15.34
CA GLY A 62 -10.26 -16.71 14.57
C GLY A 62 -8.94 -17.47 14.64
N ILE A 63 -8.39 -17.89 13.50
CA ILE A 63 -7.16 -18.71 13.44
C ILE A 63 -5.93 -17.81 13.66
N PRO A 64 -5.01 -18.16 14.57
CA PRO A 64 -3.76 -17.41 14.76
C PRO A 64 -2.90 -17.35 13.48
N PRO A 65 -2.17 -16.25 13.23
CA PRO A 65 -2.11 -15.03 14.04
C PRO A 65 -3.38 -14.19 13.92
N HIS A 66 -3.92 -13.74 15.05
CA HIS A 66 -5.15 -12.92 15.14
C HIS A 66 -4.96 -11.47 14.65
N ASN A 67 -3.90 -11.24 13.89
CA ASN A 67 -3.42 -9.93 13.55
C ASN A 67 -2.80 -9.98 12.15
N GLU A 68 -3.16 -8.96 11.38
CA GLU A 68 -2.75 -8.81 10.00
C GLU A 68 -2.34 -7.34 9.81
N VAL A 69 -1.18 -7.14 9.19
CA VAL A 69 -0.78 -5.83 8.69
C VAL A 69 -1.02 -5.78 7.20
N ARG A 70 -1.63 -4.68 6.77
CA ARG A 70 -1.98 -4.42 5.37
C ARG A 70 -1.19 -3.22 4.91
N VAL A 71 -0.47 -3.35 3.80
CA VAL A 71 0.35 -2.28 3.22
C VAL A 71 -0.27 -1.88 1.89
N TYR A 72 -0.43 -0.59 1.70
CA TYR A 72 -0.72 0.04 0.43
C TYR A 72 0.46 0.89 0.02
N TRP A 73 1.03 0.62 -1.16
CA TRP A 73 2.10 1.42 -1.73
C TRP A 73 2.09 1.32 -3.25
N ASN A 74 2.09 2.47 -3.94
CA ASN A 74 1.90 2.54 -5.39
C ASN A 74 0.60 1.82 -5.83
N LYS A 75 0.70 0.76 -6.64
CA LYS A 75 -0.43 -0.07 -7.09
C LYS A 75 -0.54 -1.40 -6.32
N ASN A 76 0.31 -1.60 -5.32
CA ASN A 76 0.28 -2.82 -4.55
C ASN A 76 -0.90 -2.80 -3.58
N GLU A 77 -1.66 -3.89 -3.57
CA GLU A 77 -2.82 -4.09 -2.72
C GLU A 77 -2.53 -5.23 -1.73
N PRO A 78 -3.10 -5.23 -0.51
CA PRO A 78 -2.96 -6.32 0.44
C PRO A 78 -3.37 -7.67 -0.16
N ALA A 79 -2.62 -8.73 0.16
CA ALA A 79 -2.87 -10.08 -0.31
C ALA A 79 -3.80 -10.90 0.59
N ASP A 80 -4.38 -10.29 1.64
CA ASP A 80 -5.23 -10.94 2.66
C ASP A 80 -4.57 -12.16 3.36
N ILE A 81 -3.23 -12.10 3.54
CA ILE A 81 -2.46 -13.15 4.24
C ILE A 81 -2.15 -12.69 5.67
N ALA A 82 -2.74 -13.36 6.65
CA ALA A 82 -2.46 -13.11 8.07
C ALA A 82 -1.14 -13.77 8.51
N GLU A 83 -0.08 -12.97 8.67
CA GLU A 83 1.23 -13.42 9.21
C GLU A 83 1.68 -12.60 10.43
N GLY A 84 0.73 -11.99 11.15
CA GLY A 84 1.01 -11.24 12.37
C GLY A 84 1.32 -9.77 12.13
N ARG A 85 1.95 -9.12 13.14
CA ARG A 85 2.16 -7.67 13.16
C ARG A 85 3.43 -7.19 12.43
N TYR A 86 4.33 -8.09 12.09
CA TYR A 86 5.67 -7.75 11.61
C TYR A 86 5.82 -8.00 10.10
N PHE A 87 4.85 -8.65 9.49
CA PHE A 87 4.86 -8.98 8.08
C PHE A 87 3.53 -8.63 7.44
N ALA A 88 3.60 -8.02 6.26
CA ALA A 88 2.46 -7.78 5.41
C ALA A 88 2.75 -8.34 4.03
N HIS A 89 1.70 -8.79 3.34
CA HIS A 89 1.80 -9.33 1.99
C HIS A 89 0.99 -8.48 1.04
N THR A 90 1.55 -8.21 -0.13
CA THR A 90 0.86 -7.46 -1.17
C THR A 90 0.97 -8.14 -2.52
N ASN A 91 -0.08 -7.98 -3.32
CA ASN A 91 -0.07 -8.32 -4.74
C ASN A 91 0.16 -7.04 -5.56
N GLY A 92 1.09 -7.11 -6.51
CA GLY A 92 1.36 -6.06 -7.47
C GLY A 92 0.59 -6.25 -8.78
N ASP A 93 1.20 -5.75 -9.87
CA ASP A 93 0.69 -5.86 -11.23
C ASP A 93 0.67 -7.33 -11.72
N PHE A 94 -0.16 -7.60 -12.73
CA PHE A 94 -0.24 -8.91 -13.38
C PHE A 94 0.95 -9.17 -14.30
N CYS A 95 1.38 -10.43 -14.31
CA CYS A 95 2.39 -10.97 -15.19
C CYS A 95 1.78 -11.49 -16.50
N PRO A 96 2.59 -11.64 -17.58
CA PRO A 96 2.09 -12.11 -18.88
C PRO A 96 1.42 -13.49 -18.85
N ASP A 97 1.78 -14.33 -17.88
CA ASP A 97 1.21 -15.66 -17.65
C ASP A 97 -0.10 -15.65 -16.82
N GLY A 98 -0.56 -14.46 -16.41
CA GLY A 98 -1.75 -14.27 -15.58
C GLY A 98 -1.51 -14.36 -14.07
N SER A 99 -0.28 -14.68 -13.63
CA SER A 99 0.10 -14.57 -12.22
C SER A 99 0.23 -13.09 -11.80
N ARG A 100 0.49 -12.81 -10.52
CA ARG A 100 0.77 -11.46 -10.03
C ARG A 100 2.18 -11.40 -9.45
N MET A 101 2.84 -10.27 -9.62
CA MET A 101 4.00 -9.93 -8.79
C MET A 101 3.55 -9.91 -7.32
N THR A 102 4.44 -10.29 -6.42
CA THR A 102 4.13 -10.30 -4.97
C THR A 102 5.20 -9.55 -4.20
N ALA A 103 4.87 -9.10 -2.99
CA ALA A 103 5.87 -8.60 -2.07
C ALA A 103 5.52 -8.93 -0.61
N LYS A 104 6.55 -9.32 0.15
CA LYS A 104 6.53 -9.41 1.60
C LYS A 104 7.21 -8.19 2.20
N TRP A 105 6.49 -7.47 3.04
CA TRP A 105 6.96 -6.27 3.71
C TRP A 105 7.36 -6.57 5.14
N ILE A 106 8.48 -6.00 5.57
CA ILE A 106 8.98 -6.11 6.95
C ILE A 106 8.60 -4.83 7.69
N ILE A 107 7.80 -4.99 8.74
CA ILE A 107 7.18 -3.90 9.48
C ILE A 107 7.92 -3.69 10.81
N GLY A 108 8.40 -2.47 11.02
CA GLY A 108 9.04 -2.02 12.24
C GLY A 108 8.08 -1.99 13.42
N SER A 109 8.64 -1.81 14.62
CA SER A 109 7.84 -1.85 15.86
C SER A 109 6.78 -0.75 15.94
N ASP A 110 6.97 0.36 15.24
CA ASP A 110 6.10 1.52 15.16
C ASP A 110 5.20 1.52 13.91
N PHE A 111 5.04 0.38 13.25
CA PHE A 111 4.30 0.19 11.99
C PHE A 111 4.93 0.84 10.75
N ARG A 112 6.15 1.36 10.84
CA ARG A 112 6.89 1.81 9.65
C ARG A 112 7.46 0.63 8.87
N PRO A 113 7.19 0.49 7.56
CA PRO A 113 7.86 -0.51 6.75
C PRO A 113 9.34 -0.19 6.63
N THR A 114 10.19 -1.19 6.80
CA THR A 114 11.66 -1.03 6.81
C THR A 114 12.30 -1.65 5.58
N ALA A 115 11.71 -2.75 5.10
CA ALA A 115 12.17 -3.46 3.91
C ALA A 115 11.00 -4.13 3.18
N ALA A 116 11.23 -4.49 1.93
CA ALA A 116 10.33 -5.30 1.12
C ALA A 116 11.14 -6.36 0.35
N ILE A 117 10.61 -7.56 0.24
CA ILE A 117 11.11 -8.61 -0.64
C ILE A 117 10.03 -8.80 -1.70
N ALA A 118 10.31 -8.38 -2.93
CA ALA A 118 9.37 -8.48 -4.04
C ALA A 118 9.78 -9.59 -5.00
N THR A 119 8.81 -10.38 -5.44
CA THR A 119 8.99 -11.42 -6.46
C THR A 119 8.41 -10.92 -7.78
N ASP A 120 9.26 -10.89 -8.81
CA ASP A 120 8.86 -10.46 -10.14
C ASP A 120 8.21 -11.59 -10.97
N CYS A 121 7.81 -11.27 -12.20
CA CYS A 121 7.17 -12.21 -13.11
C CYS A 121 8.06 -13.36 -13.60
N SER A 122 9.38 -13.29 -13.38
CA SER A 122 10.30 -14.40 -13.62
C SER A 122 10.47 -15.31 -12.40
N GLY A 123 9.83 -14.97 -11.28
CA GLY A 123 10.02 -15.63 -10.00
C GLY A 123 11.28 -15.17 -9.26
N GLN A 124 11.97 -14.13 -9.74
CA GLN A 124 13.16 -13.61 -9.10
C GLN A 124 12.79 -12.70 -7.92
N GLU A 125 13.45 -12.91 -6.79
CA GLU A 125 13.30 -12.06 -5.60
C GLU A 125 14.26 -10.86 -5.63
N HIS A 126 13.71 -9.71 -5.25
CA HIS A 126 14.41 -8.44 -5.14
C HIS A 126 14.18 -7.86 -3.75
N THR A 127 15.27 -7.63 -3.02
CA THR A 127 15.21 -7.00 -1.69
C THR A 127 15.32 -5.50 -1.83
N TYR A 128 14.47 -4.77 -1.14
CA TYR A 128 14.45 -3.32 -1.08
C TYR A 128 14.49 -2.82 0.36
N SER A 129 15.22 -1.74 0.58
CA SER A 129 15.09 -0.91 1.78
C SER A 129 14.06 0.20 1.53
N VAL A 130 13.23 0.49 2.53
CA VAL A 130 12.18 1.53 2.47
C VAL A 130 12.71 2.84 3.05
N HIS A 131 12.47 3.95 2.35
CA HIS A 131 12.95 5.27 2.76
C HIS A 131 11.85 6.33 2.63
N GLU A 132 11.83 7.25 3.59
CA GLU A 132 11.00 8.46 3.57
C GLU A 132 11.84 9.64 3.05
N PHE A 133 11.28 10.43 2.14
CA PHE A 133 11.88 11.69 1.72
C PHE A 133 11.29 12.85 2.50
N HIS A 134 12.13 13.58 3.24
CA HIS A 134 11.75 14.75 4.03
C HIS A 134 12.25 16.03 3.34
N PHE A 135 11.39 17.06 3.27
CA PHE A 135 11.71 18.38 2.72
C PHE A 135 12.19 19.35 3.80
#